data_AF-A0A3Q0J6D1-F1
#
_entry.id   AF-A0A3Q0J6D1-F1
#
_cell.length_a   1.000
_cell.length_b   1.000
_cell.length_c   1.000
_cell.angle_alpha   90.00
_cell.angle_beta   90.00
_cell.angle_gamma   90.00
#
_symmetry.space_group_name_H-M   'P 1'
#
loop_
_entity.id
_entity.type
_entity.pdbx_description
1 polymer ?
#
loop_
_entity_poly.entity_id
_entity_poly.type
_entity_poly.pdbx_seq_one_letter_code
_entity_poly.pdbx_strand_id
1 'polypeptide(L)'
;MNGNKTGENPKLHKVTVVLGAQWGDEGKGKVVDMLAVDADLVCRCQGGNNAGHTVVVDSTEYDFHLVPSGIINPKAKSIIGNGVVIHLPGLFDELQKNENKGLTGWKDRLLISDRAHLVFDFHQQVDGLQEAEKGKKSLGTTKKGIGPAYSSKATRNGIRIADLLGDFNVFTEKIPRLQEIGDKLQRIGNEVGVTTKRKRRCGWLDIPLLKYTSMVNGYTKLCITKLDILDTFEEIKIGVAYKRHGKTLHYFPSNSSELAKVEVSRE
;
A
#
# COMPACT_ATOMS: atom_id res chain seq x y z
N MET A 1 50.39 -4.30 -6.51
CA MET A 1 49.30 -4.89 -7.30
C MET A 1 48.02 -4.75 -6.50
N ASN A 2 47.08 -3.97 -7.02
CA ASN A 2 45.95 -3.41 -6.30
C ASN A 2 44.94 -4.49 -5.89
N GLY A 3 44.61 -4.53 -4.59
CA GLY A 3 43.46 -5.26 -4.07
C GLY A 3 42.18 -4.50 -4.43
N ASN A 4 41.32 -5.13 -5.22
CA ASN A 4 39.97 -4.63 -5.49
C ASN A 4 39.12 -4.75 -4.22
N LYS A 5 38.84 -3.61 -3.59
CA LYS A 5 37.75 -3.46 -2.61
C LYS A 5 36.42 -3.45 -3.36
N THR A 6 35.82 -4.61 -3.61
CA THR A 6 34.43 -4.70 -4.07
C THR A 6 33.51 -4.75 -2.86
N GLY A 7 33.05 -3.58 -2.44
CA GLY A 7 32.11 -3.42 -1.33
C GLY A 7 31.65 -1.97 -1.18
N GLU A 8 31.53 -1.22 -2.27
CA GLU A 8 30.88 0.09 -2.21
C GLU A 8 29.37 -0.12 -2.17
N ASN A 9 28.78 0.19 -1.01
CA ASN A 9 27.34 0.32 -0.84
C ASN A 9 26.83 1.26 -1.96
N PRO A 10 25.79 0.89 -2.72
CA PRO A 10 25.36 1.70 -3.86
C PRO A 10 25.07 3.12 -3.37
N LYS A 11 25.70 4.14 -3.97
CA LYS A 11 25.42 5.55 -3.66
C LYS A 11 23.90 5.77 -3.72
N LEU A 12 23.25 5.87 -2.57
CA LEU A 12 21.85 6.23 -2.50
C LEU A 12 21.72 7.67 -3.01
N HIS A 13 20.78 7.88 -3.91
CA HIS A 13 20.37 9.24 -4.26
C HIS A 13 19.75 9.91 -3.03
N LYS A 14 19.78 11.25 -2.99
CA LYS A 14 19.21 12.05 -1.90
C LYS A 14 17.77 11.64 -1.54
N VAL A 15 17.02 11.11 -2.50
CA VAL A 15 15.71 10.49 -2.31
C VAL A 15 15.69 9.15 -3.04
N THR A 16 15.39 8.07 -2.33
CA THR A 16 15.21 6.72 -2.89
C THR A 16 13.75 6.30 -2.73
N VAL A 17 13.15 5.76 -3.79
CA VAL A 17 11.73 5.33 -3.80
C VAL A 17 11.65 3.83 -4.07
N VAL A 18 10.91 3.12 -3.23
CA VAL A 18 10.60 1.69 -3.44
C VAL A 18 9.16 1.55 -3.92
N LEU A 19 8.97 1.03 -5.13
CA LEU A 19 7.67 0.86 -5.77
C LEU A 19 7.41 -0.60 -6.13
N GLY A 20 6.13 -0.95 -6.24
CA GLY A 20 5.70 -2.28 -6.70
C GLY A 20 5.61 -2.28 -8.21
N ALA A 21 6.18 -3.30 -8.84
CA ALA A 21 6.18 -3.42 -10.31
C ALA A 21 5.04 -4.30 -10.86
N GLN A 22 4.25 -4.92 -9.98
CA GLN A 22 3.19 -5.88 -10.33
C GLN A 22 1.88 -5.50 -9.61
N TRP A 23 1.14 -6.50 -9.10
CA TRP A 23 -0.16 -6.32 -8.45
C TRP A 23 -0.11 -6.45 -6.91
N GLY A 24 0.96 -5.94 -6.29
CA GLY A 24 1.11 -5.95 -4.83
C GLY A 24 1.80 -7.21 -4.28
N ASP A 25 2.13 -7.17 -2.99
CA ASP A 25 2.76 -8.26 -2.24
C ASP A 25 4.10 -8.78 -2.82
N GLU A 26 4.81 -7.91 -3.53
CA GLU A 26 6.14 -8.16 -4.09
C GLU A 26 7.25 -8.17 -3.03
N GLY A 27 6.93 -8.00 -1.75
CA GLY A 27 7.92 -7.96 -0.67
C GLY A 27 8.67 -6.63 -0.52
N LYS A 28 8.07 -5.52 -0.98
CA LYS A 28 8.62 -4.15 -0.86
C LYS A 28 9.13 -3.81 0.53
N GLY A 29 8.42 -4.30 1.56
CA GLY A 29 8.80 -4.08 2.94
C GLY A 29 10.24 -4.51 3.25
N LYS A 30 10.66 -5.70 2.80
CA LYS A 30 12.03 -6.19 3.02
C LYS A 30 13.09 -5.29 2.38
N VAL A 31 12.78 -4.70 1.21
CA VAL A 31 13.67 -3.75 0.54
C VAL A 31 13.71 -2.42 1.29
N VAL A 32 12.55 -1.94 1.77
CA VAL A 32 12.47 -0.73 2.60
C VAL A 32 13.26 -0.91 3.88
N ASP A 33 13.14 -2.06 4.56
CA ASP A 33 13.87 -2.37 5.78
C ASP A 33 15.39 -2.34 5.57
N MET A 34 15.89 -3.02 4.52
CA MET A 34 17.30 -2.97 4.13
C MET A 34 17.80 -1.54 3.89
N LEU A 35 17.01 -0.72 3.18
CA LEU A 35 17.41 0.66 2.85
C LEU A 35 17.22 1.63 4.03
N ALA A 36 16.34 1.30 4.98
CA ALA A 36 16.03 2.15 6.12
C ALA A 36 17.18 2.23 7.14
N VAL A 37 18.11 1.26 7.13
CA VAL A 37 19.30 1.25 8.01
C VAL A 37 20.13 2.53 7.85
N ASP A 38 20.32 2.97 6.61
CA ASP A 38 21.16 4.12 6.25
C ASP A 38 20.35 5.40 5.96
N ALA A 39 19.02 5.37 6.18
CA ALA A 39 18.14 6.49 5.87
C ALA A 39 17.90 7.42 7.07
N ASP A 40 17.97 8.73 6.86
CA ASP A 40 17.57 9.72 7.85
C ASP A 40 16.04 9.81 8.00
N LEU A 41 15.33 9.63 6.88
CA LEU A 41 13.88 9.78 6.76
C LEU A 41 13.27 8.59 6.03
N VAL A 42 12.21 8.02 6.58
CA VAL A 42 11.41 6.97 5.93
C VAL A 42 9.96 7.41 5.84
N CYS A 43 9.47 7.55 4.61
CA CYS A 43 8.21 8.23 4.33
C CYS A 43 7.20 7.30 3.66
N ARG A 44 5.92 7.38 4.07
CA ARG A 44 4.79 6.86 3.31
C ARG A 44 4.05 8.01 2.62
N CYS A 45 3.94 7.96 1.30
CA CYS A 45 3.36 9.05 0.52
C CYS A 45 1.89 8.85 0.13
N GLN A 46 1.39 7.61 0.07
CA GLN A 46 0.04 7.27 -0.42
C GLN A 46 -0.55 6.05 0.31
N GLY A 47 -1.83 5.79 0.07
CA GLY A 47 -2.57 4.63 0.59
C GLY A 47 -3.08 4.85 2.01
N GLY A 48 -3.34 3.76 2.72
CA GLY A 48 -3.69 3.75 4.13
C GLY A 48 -3.23 2.46 4.80
N ASN A 49 -4.01 1.92 5.74
CA ASN A 49 -3.72 0.68 6.46
C ASN A 49 -4.11 -0.60 5.69
N ASN A 50 -4.06 -0.56 4.35
CA ASN A 50 -4.46 -1.64 3.46
C ASN A 50 -3.32 -2.57 3.02
N ALA A 51 -2.08 -2.24 3.39
CA ALA A 51 -0.90 -3.05 3.14
C ALA A 51 -0.11 -3.21 4.43
N GLY A 52 0.08 -4.47 4.85
CA GLY A 52 0.88 -4.83 6.02
C GLY A 52 2.31 -5.15 5.65
N HIS A 53 3.23 -4.89 6.57
CA HIS A 53 4.62 -5.27 6.49
C HIS A 53 5.12 -5.64 7.88
N THR A 54 5.53 -6.90 8.03
CA THR A 54 6.17 -7.40 9.25
C THR A 54 7.69 -7.26 9.12
N VAL A 55 8.33 -6.77 10.17
CA VAL A 55 9.79 -6.66 10.35
C VAL A 55 10.19 -7.49 11.56
N VAL A 56 11.31 -8.20 11.50
CA VAL A 56 11.81 -9.02 12.61
C VAL A 56 13.15 -8.49 13.08
N VAL A 57 13.25 -8.12 14.36
CA VAL A 57 14.48 -7.62 15.01
C VAL A 57 14.76 -8.46 16.24
N ASP A 58 15.93 -9.09 16.32
CA ASP A 58 16.36 -9.90 17.47
C ASP A 58 15.29 -10.89 17.96
N SER A 59 14.61 -11.55 17.02
CA SER A 59 13.49 -12.50 17.25
C SER A 59 12.14 -11.90 17.64
N THR A 60 12.02 -10.57 17.68
CA THR A 60 10.74 -9.87 17.90
C THR A 60 10.13 -9.43 16.58
N GLU A 61 8.88 -9.84 16.33
CA GLU A 61 8.14 -9.46 15.12
C GLU A 61 7.32 -8.19 15.35
N TYR A 62 7.56 -7.14 14.57
CA TYR A 62 6.79 -5.90 14.55
C TYR A 62 5.92 -5.82 13.30
N ASP A 63 4.66 -5.47 13.46
CA ASP A 63 3.68 -5.46 12.37
C ASP A 63 3.25 -4.03 12.06
N PHE A 64 3.60 -3.56 10.86
CA PHE A 64 3.30 -2.20 10.42
C PHE A 64 2.26 -2.20 9.30
N HIS A 65 1.29 -1.30 9.37
CA HIS A 65 0.27 -1.11 8.34
C HIS A 65 0.26 0.32 7.82
N LEU A 66 0.16 1.30 8.71
CA LEU A 66 0.17 2.72 8.37
C LEU A 66 1.53 3.35 8.66
N VAL A 67 2.16 2.96 9.76
CA VAL A 67 3.45 3.49 10.20
C VAL A 67 4.54 3.02 9.21
N PRO A 68 5.43 3.90 8.74
CA PRO A 68 6.59 3.46 7.97
C PRO A 68 7.46 2.49 8.80
N SER A 69 7.81 1.33 8.24
CA SER A 69 8.58 0.29 8.96
C SER A 69 9.97 0.75 9.39
N GLY A 70 10.52 1.78 8.74
CA GLY A 70 11.75 2.44 9.16
C GLY A 70 11.71 3.04 10.57
N ILE A 71 10.55 3.09 11.23
CA ILE A 71 10.44 3.49 12.64
C ILE A 71 11.21 2.57 13.58
N ILE A 72 11.55 1.35 13.14
CA ILE A 72 12.45 0.43 13.83
C ILE A 72 13.86 1.03 13.98
N ASN A 73 14.35 1.77 12.99
CA ASN A 73 15.64 2.44 13.09
C ASN A 73 15.53 3.63 14.06
N PRO A 74 16.21 3.61 15.22
CA PRO A 74 16.10 4.68 16.21
C PRO A 74 16.68 6.01 15.72
N LYS A 75 17.52 5.99 14.68
CA LYS A 75 18.12 7.20 14.09
C LYS A 75 17.23 7.87 13.04
N ALA A 76 16.30 7.11 12.44
CA ALA A 76 15.45 7.59 11.37
C ALA A 76 14.15 8.22 11.90
N LYS A 77 13.68 9.29 11.24
CA LYS A 77 12.32 9.80 11.43
C LYS A 77 11.37 9.15 10.44
N SER A 78 10.18 8.81 10.92
CA SER A 78 9.12 8.21 10.11
C SER A 78 8.06 9.26 9.78
N ILE A 79 7.70 9.40 8.51
CA ILE A 79 6.77 10.43 8.06
C ILE A 79 5.56 9.80 7.37
N ILE A 80 4.35 10.15 7.83
CA ILE A 80 3.10 9.90 7.12
C ILE A 80 2.74 11.15 6.31
N GLY A 81 2.87 11.06 4.99
CA GLY A 81 2.67 12.17 4.07
C GLY A 81 1.21 12.53 3.80
N ASN A 82 0.98 13.69 3.19
CA ASN A 82 -0.35 14.25 2.90
C ASN A 82 -1.21 13.45 1.90
N GLY A 83 -0.60 12.54 1.14
CA GLY A 83 -1.32 11.64 0.23
C GLY A 83 -1.99 10.46 0.93
N VAL A 84 -1.64 10.20 2.20
CA VAL A 84 -2.15 9.09 3.00
C VAL A 84 -3.55 9.40 3.56
N VAL A 85 -4.36 8.35 3.70
CA VAL A 85 -5.62 8.36 4.46
C VAL A 85 -5.44 7.58 5.78
N ILE A 86 -5.80 8.18 6.91
CA ILE A 86 -5.45 7.74 8.26
C ILE A 86 -6.71 7.37 9.05
N HIS A 87 -6.83 6.11 9.44
CA HIS A 87 -7.79 5.69 10.47
C HIS A 87 -7.12 5.85 11.83
N LEU A 88 -7.53 6.84 12.63
CA LEU A 88 -6.87 7.16 13.90
C LEU A 88 -6.91 6.01 14.91
N PRO A 89 -8.06 5.34 15.17
CA PRO A 89 -8.07 4.19 16.07
C PRO A 89 -7.11 3.09 15.61
N GLY A 90 -7.12 2.75 14.31
CA GLY A 90 -6.22 1.75 13.76
C GLY A 90 -4.74 2.12 13.86
N LEU A 91 -4.40 3.41 13.74
CA LEU A 91 -3.02 3.90 13.92
C LEU A 91 -2.57 3.74 15.38
N PHE A 92 -3.39 4.15 16.35
CA PHE A 92 -3.04 4.01 17.76
C PHE A 92 -2.97 2.55 18.21
N ASP A 93 -3.89 1.71 17.74
CA ASP A 93 -3.84 0.26 17.98
C ASP A 93 -2.54 -0.36 17.44
N GLU A 94 -2.11 0.03 16.24
CA GLU A 94 -0.84 -0.41 15.63
C GLU A 94 0.36 0.02 16.47
N LEU A 95 0.41 1.28 16.89
CA LEU A 95 1.48 1.82 17.71
C LEU A 95 1.54 1.15 19.09
N GLN A 96 0.41 1.01 19.78
CA GLN A 96 0.34 0.39 21.09
C GLN A 96 0.77 -1.08 21.04
N LYS A 97 0.34 -1.84 20.03
CA LYS A 97 0.76 -3.24 19.84
C LYS A 97 2.26 -3.37 19.67
N ASN A 98 2.88 -2.49 18.88
CA ASN A 98 4.32 -2.51 18.67
C ASN A 98 5.10 -1.95 19.88
N GLU A 99 4.56 -0.98 20.61
CA GLU A 99 5.14 -0.46 21.86
C GLU A 99 5.18 -1.57 22.93
N ASN A 100 4.12 -2.37 23.06
CA ASN A 100 4.09 -3.55 23.94
C ASN A 100 5.12 -4.63 23.56
N LYS A 101 5.59 -4.64 22.31
CA LYS A 101 6.67 -5.51 21.81
C LYS A 101 8.06 -4.87 21.95
N GLY A 102 8.18 -3.68 22.54
CA GLY A 102 9.46 -3.00 22.77
C GLY A 102 9.81 -1.87 21.80
N LEU A 103 8.89 -1.44 20.92
CA LEU A 103 9.12 -0.23 20.10
C LEU A 103 9.11 1.01 20.99
N THR A 104 10.26 1.66 21.14
CA THR A 104 10.42 2.84 22.00
C THR A 104 10.81 4.10 21.22
N GLY A 105 10.63 5.27 21.85
CA GLY A 105 11.02 6.57 21.29
C GLY A 105 10.33 6.93 19.97
N TRP A 106 9.21 6.28 19.64
CA TRP A 106 8.50 6.52 18.39
C TRP A 106 7.76 7.88 18.38
N LYS A 107 7.34 8.38 19.55
CA LYS A 107 6.59 9.64 19.71
C LYS A 107 7.37 10.85 19.18
N ASP A 108 8.69 10.87 19.36
CA ASP A 108 9.57 11.97 18.91
C ASP A 108 10.00 11.83 17.44
N ARG A 109 9.75 10.66 16.83
CA ARG A 109 10.25 10.29 15.49
C ARG A 109 9.15 10.13 14.46
N LEU A 110 7.91 9.89 14.88
CA LEU A 110 6.76 9.79 13.99
C LEU A 110 6.16 11.17 13.74
N LEU A 111 6.19 11.60 12.48
CA LEU A 111 5.58 12.85 12.03
C LEU A 111 4.41 12.53 11.11
N ILE A 112 3.28 13.21 11.34
CA ILE A 112 2.06 13.05 10.55
C ILE A 112 1.75 14.38 9.89
N SER A 113 1.56 14.38 8.57
CA SER A 113 1.16 15.57 7.85
C SER A 113 -0.26 15.98 8.27
N ASP A 114 -0.40 17.23 8.70
CA ASP A 114 -1.66 17.93 8.94
C ASP A 114 -2.63 17.88 7.72
N ARG A 115 -2.11 17.70 6.50
CA ARG A 115 -2.90 17.62 5.27
C ARG A 115 -3.37 16.21 4.91
N ALA A 116 -2.97 15.18 5.67
CA ALA A 116 -3.48 13.83 5.49
C ALA A 116 -4.98 13.77 5.83
N HIS A 117 -5.73 12.95 5.10
CA HIS A 117 -7.18 12.82 5.30
C HIS A 117 -7.51 11.77 6.34
N LEU A 118 -8.62 11.95 7.06
CA LEU A 118 -9.11 10.99 8.04
C LEU A 118 -10.01 9.94 7.38
N VAL A 119 -9.79 8.69 7.77
CA VAL A 119 -10.73 7.59 7.58
C VAL A 119 -11.53 7.46 8.86
N PHE A 120 -12.86 7.56 8.76
CA PHE A 120 -13.77 7.29 9.86
C PHE A 120 -14.39 5.90 9.73
N ASP A 121 -15.03 5.42 10.79
CA ASP A 121 -15.64 4.08 10.81
C ASP A 121 -16.76 3.95 9.76
N PHE A 122 -17.53 5.02 9.53
CA PHE A 122 -18.54 5.01 8.46
C PHE A 122 -17.92 4.84 7.06
N HIS A 123 -16.69 5.31 6.81
CA HIS A 123 -16.01 5.02 5.53
C HIS A 123 -15.75 3.52 5.38
N GLN A 124 -15.40 2.82 6.46
CA GLN A 124 -15.18 1.37 6.43
C GLN A 124 -16.49 0.61 6.20
N GLN A 125 -17.56 1.05 6.86
CA GLN A 125 -18.91 0.51 6.65
C GLN A 125 -19.34 0.66 5.19
N VAL A 126 -19.26 1.88 4.64
CA VAL A 126 -19.60 2.15 3.22
C VAL A 126 -18.78 1.29 2.25
N ASP A 127 -17.48 1.11 2.50
CA ASP A 127 -16.61 0.25 1.69
C ASP A 127 -17.09 -1.22 1.71
N GLY A 128 -17.45 -1.72 2.89
CA GLY A 128 -18.04 -3.05 3.06
C GLY A 128 -19.36 -3.24 2.32
N LEU A 129 -20.22 -2.22 2.35
CA LEU A 129 -21.54 -2.24 1.71
C LEU A 129 -21.44 -2.22 0.19
N GLN A 130 -20.62 -1.32 -0.37
CA GLN A 130 -20.41 -1.23 -1.82
C GLN A 130 -19.90 -2.54 -2.43
N GLU A 131 -19.11 -3.30 -1.67
CA GLU A 131 -18.65 -4.63 -2.10
C GLU A 131 -19.74 -5.69 -2.04
N ALA A 132 -20.61 -5.64 -1.02
CA ALA A 132 -21.74 -6.56 -0.88
C ALA A 132 -22.77 -6.35 -2.00
N GLU A 133 -23.13 -5.11 -2.31
CA GLU A 133 -24.08 -4.75 -3.37
C GLU A 133 -23.62 -5.22 -4.76
N LYS A 134 -22.31 -5.19 -5.01
CA LYS A 134 -21.74 -5.63 -6.30
C LYS A 134 -21.76 -7.14 -6.49
N GLY A 135 -21.93 -7.92 -5.41
CA GLY A 135 -22.00 -9.39 -5.45
C GLY A 135 -20.86 -10.03 -6.28
N LYS A 136 -21.22 -10.68 -7.38
CA LYS A 136 -20.26 -11.33 -8.31
C LYS A 136 -19.31 -10.35 -9.03
N LYS A 137 -19.62 -9.05 -9.04
CA LYS A 137 -18.77 -7.97 -9.60
C LYS A 137 -17.96 -7.24 -8.52
N SER A 138 -17.87 -7.79 -7.31
CA SER A 138 -17.03 -7.23 -6.24
C SER A 138 -15.58 -7.10 -6.68
N LEU A 139 -14.91 -6.04 -6.23
CA LEU A 139 -13.50 -5.78 -6.53
C LEU A 139 -12.57 -6.55 -5.57
N GLY A 140 -13.12 -6.94 -4.43
CA GLY A 140 -12.44 -7.43 -3.24
C GLY A 140 -11.66 -6.32 -2.57
N THR A 141 -12.33 -5.25 -2.13
CA THR A 141 -11.67 -4.22 -1.32
C THR A 141 -11.25 -4.79 0.04
N THR A 142 -10.36 -4.08 0.74
CA THR A 142 -9.94 -4.46 2.10
C THR A 142 -10.98 -4.12 3.16
N LYS A 143 -12.10 -3.48 2.79
CA LYS A 143 -13.13 -2.97 3.71
C LYS A 143 -12.55 -2.07 4.80
N LYS A 144 -11.51 -1.31 4.46
CA LYS A 144 -10.79 -0.40 5.36
C LYS A 144 -11.18 1.06 5.11
N GLY A 145 -12.14 1.32 4.22
CA GLY A 145 -12.63 2.68 3.97
C GLY A 145 -11.69 3.53 3.11
N ILE A 146 -10.69 2.92 2.46
CA ILE A 146 -9.70 3.63 1.65
C ILE A 146 -10.37 4.31 0.45
N GLY A 147 -11.21 3.55 -0.29
CA GLY A 147 -11.96 4.06 -1.43
C GLY A 147 -12.89 5.22 -1.05
N PRO A 148 -13.81 5.02 -0.08
CA PRO A 148 -14.67 6.08 0.41
C PRO A 148 -13.93 7.31 0.94
N ALA A 149 -12.82 7.14 1.66
CA ALA A 149 -12.02 8.29 2.14
C ALA A 149 -11.39 9.09 0.99
N TYR A 150 -10.85 8.42 -0.04
CA TYR A 150 -10.38 9.10 -1.24
C TYR A 150 -11.51 9.75 -2.05
N SER A 151 -12.72 9.16 -2.02
CA SER A 151 -13.92 9.79 -2.61
C SER A 151 -14.24 11.10 -1.90
N SER A 152 -14.29 11.11 -0.56
CA SER A 152 -14.51 12.32 0.24
C SER A 152 -13.42 13.39 0.01
N LYS A 153 -12.16 12.95 -0.19
CA LYS A 153 -11.06 13.84 -0.62
C LYS A 153 -11.33 14.46 -1.98
N ALA A 154 -11.77 13.67 -2.97
CA ALA A 154 -12.05 14.15 -4.32
C ALA A 154 -13.24 15.10 -4.38
N THR A 155 -14.29 14.85 -3.59
CA THR A 155 -15.47 15.73 -3.47
C THR A 155 -15.22 16.96 -2.61
N ARG A 156 -14.03 17.06 -1.96
CA ARG A 156 -13.60 18.15 -1.09
C ARG A 156 -14.44 18.31 0.18
N ASN A 157 -15.18 17.26 0.57
CA ASN A 157 -15.92 17.23 1.83
C ASN A 157 -15.20 16.41 2.92
N GLY A 158 -14.11 15.73 2.59
CA GLY A 158 -13.31 14.97 3.54
C GLY A 158 -12.63 15.84 4.60
N ILE A 159 -12.48 15.28 5.80
CA ILE A 159 -11.82 15.93 6.95
C ILE A 159 -10.35 15.52 6.98
N ARG A 160 -9.46 16.46 7.33
CA ARG A 160 -8.01 16.26 7.44
C ARG A 160 -7.56 16.31 8.89
N ILE A 161 -6.32 15.90 9.14
CA ILE A 161 -5.68 16.02 10.47
C ILE A 161 -5.68 17.47 10.97
N ALA A 162 -5.44 18.45 10.07
CA ALA A 162 -5.48 19.87 10.41
C ALA A 162 -6.84 20.32 10.95
N ASP A 163 -7.94 19.74 10.46
CA ASP A 163 -9.28 20.08 10.95
C ASP A 163 -9.48 19.60 12.40
N LEU A 164 -8.86 18.48 12.78
CA LEU A 164 -8.88 17.98 14.16
C LEU A 164 -8.03 18.83 15.12
N LEU A 165 -6.91 19.36 14.63
CA LEU A 165 -5.99 20.21 15.41
C LEU A 165 -6.44 21.68 15.51
N GLY A 166 -7.37 22.10 14.67
CA GLY A 166 -7.91 23.45 14.64
C GLY A 166 -9.04 23.66 15.64
N ASP A 167 -10.08 24.40 15.23
CA ASP A 167 -11.28 24.60 16.05
C ASP A 167 -12.12 23.32 16.11
N PHE A 168 -12.20 22.73 17.30
CA PHE A 168 -12.93 21.50 17.53
C PHE A 168 -14.44 21.63 17.28
N ASN A 169 -15.02 22.83 17.39
CA ASN A 169 -16.42 23.08 17.05
C ASN A 169 -16.64 22.92 15.54
N VAL A 170 -15.77 23.52 14.73
CA VAL A 170 -15.80 23.40 13.26
C VAL A 170 -15.58 21.95 12.82
N PHE A 171 -14.68 21.22 13.51
CA PHE A 171 -14.51 19.79 13.29
C PHE A 171 -15.81 19.01 13.56
N THR A 172 -16.45 19.28 14.70
CA THR A 172 -17.67 18.61 15.12
C THR A 172 -18.83 18.90 14.17
N GLU A 173 -18.95 20.11 13.62
CA GLU A 173 -19.99 20.44 12.63
C GLU A 173 -19.81 19.70 11.29
N LYS A 174 -18.56 19.38 10.91
CA LYS A 174 -18.28 18.66 9.66
C LYS A 174 -18.61 17.17 9.74
N ILE A 175 -18.59 16.57 10.94
CA ILE A 175 -18.83 15.13 11.13
C ILE A 175 -20.27 14.73 10.77
N PRO A 176 -21.34 15.32 11.35
CA PRO A 176 -22.72 14.95 11.06
C PRO A 176 -23.05 14.98 9.57
N ARG A 177 -22.55 15.98 8.84
CA ARG A 177 -22.77 16.09 7.39
C ARG A 177 -22.16 14.92 6.60
N LEU A 178 -21.03 14.39 7.05
CA LEU A 178 -20.43 13.18 6.46
C LEU A 178 -21.12 11.91 6.95
N GLN A 179 -21.55 11.90 8.20
CA GLN A 179 -22.26 10.78 8.80
C GLN A 179 -23.66 10.60 8.22
N GLU A 180 -24.44 11.64 7.95
CA GLU A 180 -25.74 11.53 7.28
C GLU A 180 -25.64 10.84 5.91
N ILE A 181 -24.56 11.12 5.17
CA ILE A 181 -24.26 10.43 3.91
C ILE A 181 -23.91 8.97 4.20
N GLY A 182 -23.08 8.69 5.21
CA GLY A 182 -22.71 7.35 5.65
C GLY A 182 -23.90 6.51 6.13
N ASP A 183 -24.75 7.06 7.00
CA ASP A 183 -25.93 6.43 7.58
C ASP A 183 -27.02 6.20 6.53
N LYS A 184 -27.18 7.12 5.57
CA LYS A 184 -28.07 6.90 4.43
C LYS A 184 -27.58 5.73 3.57
N LEU A 185 -26.27 5.66 3.31
CA LEU A 185 -25.67 4.52 2.60
C LEU A 185 -25.77 3.22 3.42
N GLN A 186 -25.61 3.28 4.73
CA GLN A 186 -25.71 2.14 5.65
C GLN A 186 -27.14 1.61 5.77
N ARG A 187 -28.14 2.48 5.89
CA ARG A 187 -29.56 2.09 5.91
C ARG A 187 -30.02 1.49 4.60
N ILE A 188 -29.57 2.02 3.46
CA ILE A 188 -29.88 1.44 2.14
C ILE A 188 -29.26 0.03 2.02
N GLY A 189 -28.04 -0.14 2.52
CA GLY A 189 -27.26 -1.38 2.36
C GLY A 189 -27.43 -2.45 3.45
N ASN A 190 -28.11 -2.12 4.56
CA ASN A 190 -28.61 -3.02 5.61
C ASN A 190 -27.67 -4.19 5.99
N GLU A 191 -26.61 -3.99 6.81
CA GLU A 191 -25.96 -5.02 7.70
C GLU A 191 -24.51 -4.71 8.20
N VAL A 192 -24.06 -5.50 9.20
CA VAL A 192 -22.85 -5.39 10.05
C VAL A 192 -21.69 -6.30 9.58
N GLY A 193 -20.44 -5.91 9.87
CA GLY A 193 -19.23 -6.49 9.25
C GLY A 193 -18.66 -7.78 9.85
N VAL A 194 -18.06 -8.61 8.98
CA VAL A 194 -17.21 -9.77 9.31
C VAL A 194 -15.97 -9.83 8.40
N THR A 195 -14.78 -9.95 9.00
CA THR A 195 -13.45 -9.83 8.36
C THR A 195 -13.09 -11.06 7.52
N THR A 196 -12.27 -10.92 6.45
CA THR A 196 -11.97 -12.02 5.49
C THR A 196 -10.48 -12.38 5.37
N LYS A 197 -10.17 -13.67 5.12
CA LYS A 197 -8.84 -14.22 4.75
C LYS A 197 -8.77 -14.54 3.24
N ARG A 198 -8.25 -13.63 2.41
CA ARG A 198 -8.29 -13.74 0.93
C ARG A 198 -7.09 -14.48 0.33
N LYS A 199 -7.33 -15.54 -0.45
CA LYS A 199 -6.31 -16.23 -1.28
C LYS A 199 -5.93 -15.38 -2.51
N ARG A 200 -4.63 -15.25 -2.81
CA ARG A 200 -4.13 -14.50 -3.97
C ARG A 200 -4.06 -15.37 -5.23
N ARG A 201 -4.31 -14.78 -6.40
CA ARG A 201 -4.08 -15.44 -7.69
C ARG A 201 -2.60 -15.34 -8.03
N CYS A 202 -1.99 -16.45 -8.45
CA CYS A 202 -0.59 -16.52 -8.84
C CYS A 202 -0.47 -16.79 -10.34
N GLY A 203 0.63 -16.35 -10.93
CA GLY A 203 0.96 -16.56 -12.33
C GLY A 203 2.46 -16.37 -12.55
N TRP A 204 2.91 -16.69 -13.76
CA TRP A 204 4.29 -16.51 -14.19
C TRP A 204 4.69 -15.03 -14.27
N LEU A 205 6.00 -14.76 -14.28
CA LEU A 205 6.53 -13.42 -14.48
C LEU A 205 6.03 -12.85 -15.83
N ASP A 206 5.47 -11.64 -15.80
CA ASP A 206 4.86 -10.98 -16.94
C ASP A 206 5.73 -9.77 -17.39
N ILE A 207 6.48 -9.97 -18.48
CA ILE A 207 7.40 -8.97 -19.03
C ILE A 207 6.66 -7.81 -19.68
N PRO A 208 5.55 -7.99 -20.46
CA PRO A 208 4.74 -6.88 -20.94
C PRO A 208 4.28 -5.94 -19.82
N LEU A 209 3.79 -6.47 -18.70
CA LEU A 209 3.43 -5.67 -17.54
C LEU A 209 4.64 -4.94 -16.95
N LEU A 210 5.77 -5.64 -16.76
CA LEU A 210 6.98 -5.06 -16.19
C LEU A 210 7.54 -3.92 -17.07
N LYS A 211 7.51 -4.08 -18.40
CA LYS A 211 7.88 -3.03 -19.35
C LYS A 211 6.95 -1.82 -19.22
N TYR A 212 5.65 -2.05 -19.11
CA TYR A 212 4.67 -0.98 -18.92
C TYR A 212 4.91 -0.22 -17.61
N THR A 213 5.09 -0.92 -16.48
CA THR A 213 5.33 -0.23 -15.19
C THR A 213 6.69 0.45 -15.16
N SER A 214 7.69 -0.09 -15.84
CA SER A 214 8.99 0.56 -16.03
C SER A 214 8.88 1.84 -16.87
N MET A 215 8.04 1.87 -17.89
CA MET A 215 7.77 3.08 -18.68
C MET A 215 7.08 4.17 -17.83
N VAL A 216 6.15 3.78 -16.96
CA VAL A 216 5.42 4.73 -16.09
C VAL A 216 6.31 5.28 -14.97
N ASN A 217 7.13 4.42 -14.35
CA ASN A 217 7.84 4.75 -13.11
C ASN A 217 9.33 5.08 -13.32
N GLY A 218 9.92 4.76 -14.47
CA GLY A 218 11.33 5.02 -14.77
C GLY A 218 12.30 4.33 -13.80
N TYR A 219 12.12 3.02 -13.57
CA TYR A 219 12.94 2.29 -12.60
C TYR A 219 14.44 2.36 -12.94
N THR A 220 15.26 2.74 -11.96
CA THR A 220 16.72 2.74 -12.07
C THR A 220 17.33 1.38 -11.72
N LYS A 221 16.64 0.61 -10.87
CA LYS A 221 17.02 -0.74 -10.42
C LYS A 221 15.77 -1.57 -10.18
N LEU A 222 15.92 -2.89 -10.31
CA LEU A 222 14.89 -3.86 -9.97
C LEU A 222 15.39 -4.75 -8.82
N CYS A 223 14.49 -5.06 -7.89
CA CYS A 223 14.73 -6.07 -6.86
C CYS A 223 13.80 -7.25 -7.13
N ILE A 224 14.37 -8.38 -7.52
CA ILE A 224 13.62 -9.62 -7.75
C ILE A 224 13.53 -10.35 -6.41
N THR A 225 12.31 -10.59 -5.94
CA THR A 225 12.04 -11.25 -4.67
C THR A 225 11.42 -12.62 -4.88
N LYS A 226 11.43 -13.45 -3.83
CA LYS A 226 10.77 -14.76 -3.79
C LYS A 226 11.27 -15.75 -4.87
N LEU A 227 12.55 -15.66 -5.24
CA LEU A 227 13.16 -16.59 -6.20
C LEU A 227 13.20 -18.02 -5.66
N ASP A 228 13.33 -18.19 -4.34
CA ASP A 228 13.30 -19.46 -3.63
C ASP A 228 12.03 -20.30 -3.91
N ILE A 229 10.91 -19.65 -4.22
CA ILE A 229 9.66 -20.33 -4.56
C ILE A 229 9.77 -21.08 -5.90
N LEU A 230 10.72 -20.70 -6.76
CA LEU A 230 10.89 -21.28 -8.09
C LEU A 230 11.78 -22.52 -8.09
N ASP A 231 12.50 -22.80 -7.00
CA ASP A 231 13.49 -23.88 -6.90
C ASP A 231 12.89 -25.29 -7.11
N THR A 232 11.58 -25.45 -6.89
CA THR A 232 10.88 -26.73 -7.03
C THR A 232 10.33 -26.99 -8.43
N PHE A 233 10.48 -26.06 -9.37
CA PHE A 233 9.94 -26.20 -10.73
C PHE A 233 11.03 -26.73 -11.68
N GLU A 234 10.72 -27.76 -12.45
CA GLU A 234 11.60 -28.28 -13.50
C GLU A 234 11.80 -27.26 -14.65
N GLU A 235 10.76 -26.51 -14.97
CA GLU A 235 10.74 -25.47 -16.00
C GLU A 235 10.01 -24.23 -15.48
N ILE A 236 10.64 -23.06 -15.64
CA ILE A 236 10.08 -21.77 -15.27
C ILE A 236 9.65 -21.06 -16.54
N LYS A 237 8.36 -20.72 -16.65
CA LYS A 237 7.84 -19.98 -17.80
C LYS A 237 7.83 -18.49 -17.55
N ILE A 238 8.10 -17.72 -18.60
CA ILE A 238 8.05 -16.25 -18.55
C ILE A 238 7.14 -15.75 -19.68
N GLY A 239 6.17 -14.90 -19.35
CA GLY A 239 5.33 -14.24 -20.35
C GLY A 239 6.10 -13.11 -21.02
N VAL A 240 6.53 -13.30 -22.27
CA VAL A 240 7.42 -12.36 -22.98
C VAL A 240 6.68 -11.38 -23.90
N ALA A 241 5.49 -11.75 -24.37
CA ALA A 241 4.69 -10.94 -25.28
C ALA A 241 3.19 -11.21 -25.16
N TYR A 242 2.39 -10.18 -25.43
CA TYR A 242 0.95 -10.31 -25.62
C TYR A 242 0.64 -10.35 -27.12
N LYS A 243 -0.26 -11.26 -27.50
CA LYS A 243 -0.78 -11.39 -28.86
C LYS A 243 -2.30 -11.26 -28.87
N ARG A 244 -2.84 -10.75 -29.96
CA ARG A 244 -4.28 -10.69 -30.20
C ARG A 244 -4.54 -10.87 -31.69
N HIS A 245 -5.40 -11.82 -32.05
CA HIS A 245 -5.67 -12.18 -33.45
C HIS A 245 -4.37 -12.43 -34.25
N GLY A 246 -3.43 -13.16 -33.65
CA GLY A 246 -2.12 -13.47 -34.25
C GLY A 246 -1.10 -12.32 -34.29
N LYS A 247 -1.46 -11.10 -33.88
CA LYS A 247 -0.56 -9.93 -33.89
C LYS A 247 -0.02 -9.61 -32.50
N THR A 248 1.27 -9.32 -32.42
CA THR A 248 1.92 -8.87 -31.17
C THR A 248 1.45 -7.47 -30.79
N LEU A 249 1.13 -7.27 -29.51
CA LEU A 249 0.81 -5.97 -28.94
C LEU A 249 2.08 -5.30 -28.40
N HIS A 250 2.22 -4.00 -28.69
CA HIS A 250 3.33 -3.17 -28.19
C HIS A 250 2.92 -2.26 -27.02
N TYR A 251 1.74 -2.48 -26.46
CA TYR A 251 1.19 -1.74 -25.33
C TYR A 251 0.53 -2.70 -24.34
N PHE A 252 0.40 -2.26 -23.10
CA PHE A 252 -0.42 -2.96 -22.12
C PHE A 252 -1.89 -2.53 -22.29
N PRO A 253 -2.85 -3.46 -22.49
CA PRO A 253 -4.26 -3.11 -22.68
C PRO A 253 -4.84 -2.27 -21.53
N SER A 254 -5.54 -1.19 -21.87
CA SER A 254 -6.08 -0.24 -20.88
C SER A 254 -7.41 -0.64 -20.28
N ASN A 255 -8.13 -1.60 -20.88
CA ASN A 255 -9.44 -2.07 -20.43
C ASN A 255 -9.43 -3.60 -20.21
N SER A 256 -10.26 -4.06 -19.27
CA SER A 256 -10.32 -5.47 -18.88
C SER A 256 -10.86 -6.39 -19.98
N SER A 257 -11.75 -5.89 -20.84
CA SER A 257 -12.32 -6.67 -21.94
C SER A 257 -11.31 -7.02 -23.02
N GLU A 258 -10.36 -6.13 -23.28
CA GLU A 258 -9.23 -6.38 -24.18
C GLU A 258 -8.18 -7.26 -23.50
N LEU A 259 -7.79 -6.93 -22.26
CA LEU A 259 -6.81 -7.72 -21.52
C LEU A 259 -7.25 -9.19 -21.37
N ALA A 260 -8.55 -9.45 -21.17
CA ALA A 260 -9.08 -10.81 -21.06
C ALA A 260 -8.99 -11.62 -22.37
N LYS A 261 -8.76 -10.98 -23.52
CA LYS A 261 -8.69 -11.60 -24.84
C LYS A 261 -7.26 -11.74 -25.36
N VAL A 262 -6.24 -11.39 -24.56
CA VAL A 262 -4.84 -11.52 -24.99
C VAL A 262 -4.36 -12.95 -24.83
N GLU A 263 -3.59 -13.40 -25.81
CA GLU A 263 -2.82 -14.63 -25.75
C GLU A 263 -1.40 -14.30 -25.28
N VAL A 264 -0.95 -14.93 -24.20
CA VAL A 264 0.41 -14.70 -23.67
C VAL A 264 1.36 -15.69 -24.33
N SER A 265 2.35 -15.17 -25.07
CA SER A 265 3.49 -15.96 -25.53
C SER A 265 4.45 -16.19 -24.37
N ARG A 266 4.85 -17.44 -24.16
CA ARG A 266 5.72 -17.86 -23.07
C ARG A 266 6.99 -18.48 -23.62
N GLU A 267 8.09 -18.19 -22.96
CA GLU A 267 9.39 -18.85 -23.10
C GLU A 267 9.71 -19.61 -21.81
#